data_AF-A0A2V8KBM9-F1
#
_entry.id   AF-A0A2V8KBM9-F1
#
_cell.length_a   1.000
_cell.length_b   1.000
_cell.length_c   1.000
_cell.angle_alpha   90.00
_cell.angle_beta   90.00
_cell.angle_gamma   90.00
#
_symmetry.space_group_name_H-M   'P 1'
#
loop_
_entity.id
_entity.type
_entity.pdbx_description
1 polymer ?
#
loop_
_entity_poly.entity_id
_entity_poly.type
_entity_poly.pdbx_seq_one_letter_code
_entity_poly.pdbx_strand_id
1 'polypeptide(L)'
;MIKIVGGSLLVIAIIVLAYGYWFGKNHGSLYVMVMDVSDREHPKDIRSVELSFLDSSGNVLAQAAGTEESGAIFVSLPKVYSCRELEQHATLPQGEDDWARCFERQSRWLTTWVRNVKSVDIRSSSCTIHRMPISVSEHGDTWWLWWVPLRHIGGKPYTFFSFTITFDGRSCA
;
A
#
# COMPACT_ATOMS: atom_id res chain seq x y z
N MET A 1 -10.65 47.46 -2.43
CA MET A 1 -9.53 46.58 -2.02
C MET A 1 -9.98 45.32 -1.28
N ILE A 2 -10.97 45.37 -0.37
CA ILE A 2 -11.44 44.18 0.39
C ILE A 2 -12.01 43.05 -0.50
N LYS A 3 -12.73 43.36 -1.59
CA LYS A 3 -13.29 42.33 -2.50
C LYS A 3 -12.23 41.54 -3.30
N ILE A 4 -11.08 42.16 -3.60
CA ILE A 4 -10.01 41.52 -4.38
C ILE A 4 -9.22 40.56 -3.49
N VAL A 5 -8.98 40.93 -2.22
CA VAL A 5 -8.30 40.08 -1.24
C VAL A 5 -9.14 38.84 -0.87
N GLY A 6 -10.47 39.01 -0.71
CA GLY A 6 -11.37 37.89 -0.44
C GLY A 6 -11.48 36.89 -1.60
N GLY A 7 -11.47 37.38 -2.84
CA GLY A 7 -11.45 36.52 -4.03
C GLY A 7 -10.19 35.67 -4.14
N SER A 8 -9.01 36.27 -3.92
CA SER A 8 -7.73 35.55 -4.01
C SER A 8 -7.57 34.46 -2.95
N LEU A 9 -8.00 34.72 -1.71
CA LEU A 9 -7.93 33.72 -0.63
C LEU A 9 -8.82 32.50 -0.90
N LEU A 10 -10.02 32.72 -1.44
CA LEU A 10 -10.94 31.63 -1.80
C LEU A 10 -10.35 30.75 -2.91
N VAL A 11 -9.74 31.35 -3.94
CA VAL A 11 -9.09 30.62 -5.03
C VAL A 11 -7.94 29.77 -4.52
N ILE A 12 -7.09 30.31 -3.64
CA ILE A 12 -5.99 29.57 -3.02
C ILE A 12 -6.52 28.37 -2.22
N ALA A 13 -7.56 28.57 -1.40
CA ALA A 13 -8.15 27.48 -0.62
C ALA A 13 -8.71 26.35 -1.52
N ILE A 14 -9.37 26.69 -2.62
CA ILE A 14 -9.87 25.71 -3.59
C ILE A 14 -8.72 24.93 -4.23
N ILE A 15 -7.64 25.60 -4.65
CA ILE A 15 -6.48 24.95 -5.25
C ILE A 15 -5.83 23.98 -4.26
N VAL A 16 -5.65 24.40 -3.01
CA VAL A 16 -5.07 23.57 -1.94
C VAL A 16 -5.91 22.32 -1.71
N LEU A 17 -7.24 22.45 -1.60
CA LEU A 17 -8.13 21.30 -1.41
C LEU A 17 -8.18 20.39 -2.64
N ALA A 18 -8.24 20.96 -3.84
CA ALA A 18 -8.23 20.20 -5.09
C ALA A 18 -6.93 19.39 -5.25
N TYR A 19 -5.78 19.98 -4.89
CA TYR A 19 -4.51 19.28 -4.88
C TYR A 19 -4.51 18.13 -3.87
N GLY A 20 -4.97 18.36 -2.63
CA GLY A 20 -5.04 17.32 -1.60
C GLY A 20 -5.90 16.13 -2.05
N TYR A 21 -7.09 16.41 -2.61
CA TYR A 21 -7.97 15.38 -3.17
C TYR A 21 -7.32 14.62 -4.33
N TRP A 22 -6.74 15.34 -5.30
CA TRP A 22 -6.06 14.73 -6.43
C TRP A 22 -4.89 13.85 -5.97
N PHE A 23 -4.10 14.34 -5.02
CA PHE A 23 -2.95 13.61 -4.52
C PHE A 23 -3.39 12.30 -3.87
N GLY A 24 -4.34 12.34 -2.92
CA GLY A 24 -4.79 11.15 -2.22
C GLY A 24 -5.49 10.12 -3.11
N LYS A 25 -6.18 10.57 -4.16
CA LYS A 25 -6.77 9.66 -5.14
C LYS A 25 -5.73 8.87 -5.94
N ASN A 26 -4.59 9.50 -6.22
CA ASN A 26 -3.58 8.98 -7.16
C ASN A 26 -2.30 8.45 -6.48
N HIS A 27 -2.16 8.59 -5.16
CA HIS A 27 -1.02 8.08 -4.42
C HIS A 27 -1.50 7.25 -3.24
N GLY A 28 -0.93 6.08 -3.06
CA GLY A 28 -1.23 5.26 -1.90
C GLY A 28 -0.06 4.47 -1.36
N SER A 29 -0.28 3.89 -0.19
CA SER A 29 0.63 2.96 0.47
C SER A 29 -0.11 1.64 0.66
N LEU A 30 0.60 0.52 0.58
CA LEU A 30 0.02 -0.81 0.73
C LEU A 30 0.67 -1.52 1.91
N TYR A 31 -0.17 -2.01 2.82
CA TYR A 31 0.21 -2.94 3.87
C TYR A 31 -0.40 -4.31 3.56
N VAL A 32 0.40 -5.37 3.68
CA VAL A 32 -0.04 -6.74 3.45
C VAL A 32 0.28 -7.57 4.68
N MET A 33 -0.72 -8.26 5.20
CA MET A 33 -0.62 -9.16 6.34
C MET A 33 -1.19 -10.51 5.96
N VAL A 34 -0.42 -11.57 6.20
CA VAL A 34 -0.81 -12.95 5.89
C VAL A 34 -0.80 -13.74 7.20
N MET A 35 -1.94 -14.36 7.53
CA MET A 35 -2.12 -15.12 8.76
C MET A 35 -2.54 -16.55 8.45
N ASP A 36 -1.86 -17.52 9.06
CA ASP A 36 -2.33 -18.89 9.15
C ASP A 36 -3.23 -19.03 10.38
N VAL A 37 -4.50 -19.38 10.15
CA VAL A 37 -5.53 -19.56 11.18
C VAL A 37 -5.86 -21.04 11.44
N SER A 38 -4.95 -21.95 11.08
CA SER A 38 -5.04 -23.38 11.43
C SER A 38 -5.27 -23.59 12.93
N ASP A 39 -4.52 -22.86 13.76
CA ASP A 39 -4.79 -22.70 15.18
C ASP A 39 -5.56 -21.39 15.38
N ARG A 40 -6.84 -21.50 15.75
CA ARG A 40 -7.71 -20.34 15.97
C ARG A 40 -7.38 -19.60 17.27
N GLU A 41 -6.75 -20.27 18.23
CA GLU A 41 -6.33 -19.65 19.49
C GLU A 41 -4.98 -18.93 19.33
N HIS A 42 -4.13 -19.41 18.43
CA HIS A 42 -2.83 -18.81 18.14
C HIS A 42 -2.61 -18.60 16.63
N PRO A 43 -3.29 -17.62 16.01
CA PRO A 43 -3.04 -17.27 14.62
C PRO A 43 -1.57 -16.92 14.41
N LYS A 44 -0.96 -17.50 13.37
CA LYS A 44 0.46 -17.30 13.07
C LYS A 44 0.62 -16.32 11.92
N ASP A 45 1.37 -15.25 12.15
CA ASP A 45 1.83 -14.33 11.10
C ASP A 45 2.84 -15.04 10.18
N ILE A 46 2.54 -15.12 8.89
CA ILE A 46 3.36 -15.80 7.88
C ILE A 46 4.11 -14.74 7.08
N ARG A 47 5.42 -14.66 7.31
CA ARG A 47 6.27 -13.64 6.70
C ARG A 47 7.02 -14.14 5.49
N SER A 48 7.37 -15.43 5.44
CA SER A 48 7.95 -16.08 4.26
C SER A 48 6.85 -16.56 3.32
N VAL A 49 6.51 -15.73 2.35
CA VAL A 49 5.39 -15.97 1.43
C VAL A 49 5.61 -15.23 0.12
N GLU A 50 5.17 -15.84 -0.97
CA GLU A 50 4.98 -15.20 -2.26
C GLU A 50 3.50 -15.07 -2.57
N LEU A 51 3.11 -13.90 -3.06
CA LEU A 51 1.73 -13.54 -3.36
C LEU A 51 1.64 -13.06 -4.80
N SER A 52 0.62 -13.52 -5.53
CA SER A 52 0.23 -12.92 -6.81
C SER A 52 -1.18 -12.37 -6.69
N PHE A 53 -1.34 -11.06 -6.84
CA PHE A 53 -2.63 -10.39 -6.78
C PHE A 53 -3.31 -10.46 -8.14
N LEU A 54 -4.55 -10.93 -8.14
CA LEU A 54 -5.32 -11.24 -9.34
C LEU A 54 -6.56 -10.34 -9.46
N ASP A 55 -6.90 -9.98 -10.69
CA ASP A 55 -8.20 -9.35 -11.01
C ASP A 55 -9.35 -10.39 -11.05
N SER A 56 -10.56 -9.93 -11.39
CA SER A 56 -11.75 -10.80 -11.54
C SER A 56 -11.64 -11.83 -12.66
N SER A 57 -10.76 -11.62 -13.64
CA SER A 57 -10.51 -12.53 -14.77
C SER A 57 -9.37 -13.50 -14.49
N GLY A 58 -8.67 -13.35 -13.36
CA GLY A 58 -7.51 -14.15 -12.99
C GLY A 58 -6.20 -13.66 -13.60
N ASN A 59 -6.12 -12.42 -14.10
CA ASN A 59 -4.86 -11.84 -14.57
C ASN A 59 -4.03 -11.34 -13.39
N VAL A 60 -2.72 -11.56 -13.44
CA VAL A 60 -1.78 -11.05 -12.42
C VAL A 60 -1.60 -9.55 -12.59
N LEU A 61 -1.98 -8.79 -11.55
CA LEU A 61 -1.82 -7.34 -11.49
C LEU A 61 -0.46 -6.93 -10.88
N ALA A 62 -0.04 -7.65 -9.84
CA ALA A 62 1.19 -7.40 -9.11
C ALA A 62 1.60 -8.66 -8.33
N GLN A 63 2.88 -8.72 -7.94
CA GLN A 63 3.36 -9.74 -7.01
C GLN A 63 4.01 -9.10 -5.80
N ALA A 64 3.90 -9.79 -4.67
CA ALA A 64 4.57 -9.43 -3.43
C ALA A 64 5.31 -10.63 -2.86
N ALA A 65 6.39 -10.37 -2.14
CA ALA A 65 7.15 -11.40 -1.44
C ALA A 65 7.62 -10.86 -0.10
N GLY A 66 7.50 -11.70 0.93
CA GLY A 66 8.11 -11.47 2.23
C GLY A 66 9.19 -12.51 2.50
N THR A 67 10.15 -12.15 3.34
CA THR A 67 11.14 -13.07 3.93
C THR A 67 11.12 -12.90 5.44
N GLU A 68 11.48 -13.94 6.19
CA GLU A 68 11.59 -13.87 7.66
C GLU A 68 12.47 -12.71 8.13
N GLU A 69 13.60 -12.48 7.44
CA GLU A 69 14.55 -11.41 7.75
C GLU A 69 13.96 -10.00 7.58
N SER A 70 13.08 -9.84 6.59
CA SER A 70 12.55 -8.53 6.23
C SER A 70 11.40 -8.07 7.14
N GLY A 71 10.81 -8.99 7.91
CA GLY A 71 9.73 -8.69 8.85
C GLY A 71 8.42 -8.18 8.23
N ALA A 72 8.36 -8.02 6.91
CA ALA A 72 7.24 -7.46 6.17
C ALA A 72 7.17 -8.03 4.75
N ILE A 73 6.01 -7.85 4.11
CA ILE A 73 5.73 -8.30 2.75
C ILE A 73 5.80 -7.10 1.81
N PHE A 74 6.67 -7.18 0.81
CA PHE A 74 6.92 -6.08 -0.12
C PHE A 74 6.44 -6.43 -1.52
N VAL A 75 5.97 -5.42 -2.26
CA VAL A 75 5.79 -5.57 -3.71
C VAL A 75 7.13 -5.97 -4.32
N SER A 76 7.14 -7.10 -5.03
CA SER A 76 8.31 -7.70 -5.65
C SER A 76 8.31 -7.51 -7.18
N LEU A 77 7.14 -7.55 -7.82
CA LEU A 77 6.99 -7.34 -9.25
C LEU A 77 5.83 -6.38 -9.61
N PRO A 78 6.03 -5.49 -10.62
CA PRO A 78 7.27 -5.32 -11.41
C PRO A 78 8.43 -4.68 -10.62
N LYS A 79 9.67 -5.12 -10.88
CA LYS A 79 10.87 -4.68 -10.12
C LYS A 79 11.07 -3.17 -10.08
N VAL A 80 10.69 -2.45 -11.14
CA VAL A 80 10.82 -0.98 -11.23
C VAL A 80 10.03 -0.24 -10.13
N TYR A 81 9.00 -0.88 -9.58
CA TYR A 81 8.19 -0.34 -8.48
C TYR A 81 8.52 -0.97 -7.12
N SER A 82 9.48 -1.90 -7.06
CA SER A 82 9.91 -2.48 -5.79
C SER A 82 10.96 -1.60 -5.12
N CYS A 83 10.70 -1.19 -3.88
CA CYS A 83 11.63 -0.36 -3.08
C CYS A 83 12.39 -1.16 -2.02
N ARG A 84 12.24 -2.50 -2.02
CA ARG A 84 12.77 -3.41 -0.99
C ARG A 84 14.26 -3.26 -0.73
N GLU A 85 15.08 -3.14 -1.77
CA GLU A 85 16.54 -2.99 -1.63
C GLU A 85 16.92 -1.64 -0.99
N LEU A 86 16.11 -0.61 -1.23
CA LEU A 86 16.34 0.74 -0.71
C LEU A 86 15.88 0.89 0.74
N GLU A 87 14.88 0.12 1.18
CA GLU A 87 14.44 0.14 2.57
C GLU A 87 15.54 -0.20 3.58
N GLN A 88 16.43 -1.12 3.22
CA GLN A 88 17.57 -1.49 4.06
C GLN A 88 18.57 -0.35 4.25
N HIS A 89 18.58 0.64 3.35
CA HIS A 89 19.53 1.75 3.33
C HIS A 89 18.88 3.10 3.67
N ALA A 90 17.56 3.12 3.91
CA ALA A 90 16.79 4.35 4.16
C ALA A 90 17.18 5.09 5.46
N THR A 91 18.02 4.49 6.31
CA THR A 91 18.58 5.12 7.52
C THR A 91 19.78 6.02 7.24
N LEU A 92 20.34 5.98 6.02
CA LEU A 92 21.42 6.85 5.57
C LEU A 92 20.85 8.03 4.75
N PRO A 93 21.40 9.25 4.86
CA PRO A 93 20.84 10.43 4.17
C PRO A 93 20.70 10.28 2.64
N GLN A 94 21.66 9.61 1.98
CA GLN A 94 21.56 9.32 0.55
C GLN A 94 20.50 8.25 0.23
N GLY A 95 20.34 7.26 1.11
CA GLY A 95 19.34 6.22 0.98
C GLY A 95 17.91 6.72 1.20
N GLU A 96 17.73 7.76 2.04
CA GLU A 96 16.43 8.41 2.26
C GLU A 96 15.89 9.03 0.96
N ASP A 97 16.72 9.77 0.23
CA ASP A 97 16.35 10.41 -1.03
C ASP A 97 16.02 9.40 -2.15
N ASP A 98 16.83 8.34 -2.27
CA ASP A 98 16.59 7.27 -3.23
C ASP A 98 15.31 6.50 -2.90
N TRP A 99 15.10 6.19 -1.62
CA TRP A 99 13.88 5.56 -1.15
C TRP A 99 12.66 6.44 -1.43
N ALA A 100 12.72 7.75 -1.11
CA ALA A 100 11.61 8.68 -1.33
C ALA A 100 11.21 8.77 -2.81
N ARG A 101 12.18 8.80 -3.74
CA ARG A 101 11.92 8.75 -5.19
C ARG A 101 11.29 7.43 -5.62
N CYS A 102 11.75 6.31 -5.05
CA CYS A 102 11.16 5.01 -5.33
C CYS A 102 9.72 4.93 -4.81
N PHE A 103 9.47 5.35 -3.57
CA PHE A 103 8.17 5.33 -2.93
C PHE A 103 7.16 6.25 -3.65
N GLU A 104 7.57 7.43 -4.10
CA GLU A 104 6.70 8.29 -4.93
C GLU A 104 6.26 7.58 -6.22
N ARG A 105 7.15 6.83 -6.87
CA ARG A 105 6.82 6.05 -8.07
C ARG A 105 5.93 4.85 -7.74
N GLN A 106 6.25 4.12 -6.69
CA GLN A 106 5.45 2.97 -6.22
C GLN A 106 4.04 3.41 -5.82
N SER A 107 3.92 4.49 -5.04
CA SER A 107 2.64 4.98 -4.53
C SER A 107 1.67 5.40 -5.63
N ARG A 108 2.16 5.98 -6.73
CA ARG A 108 1.35 6.25 -7.92
C ARG A 108 0.87 4.98 -8.58
N TRP A 109 1.80 4.06 -8.82
CA TRP A 109 1.51 2.80 -9.49
C TRP A 109 0.52 1.92 -8.70
N LEU A 110 0.61 1.86 -7.38
CA LEU A 110 -0.31 1.10 -6.53
C LEU A 110 -1.77 1.43 -6.81
N THR A 111 -2.11 2.72 -6.93
CA THR A 111 -3.52 3.15 -7.12
C THR A 111 -4.12 2.70 -8.46
N THR A 112 -3.30 2.30 -9.43
CA THR A 112 -3.75 1.87 -10.77
C THR A 112 -4.36 0.47 -10.77
N TRP A 113 -4.04 -0.36 -9.77
CA TRP A 113 -4.43 -1.78 -9.76
C TRP A 113 -5.00 -2.27 -8.44
N VAL A 114 -4.61 -1.69 -7.30
CA VAL A 114 -4.94 -2.21 -5.95
C VAL A 114 -6.44 -2.40 -5.71
N ARG A 115 -7.28 -1.51 -6.28
CA ARG A 115 -8.76 -1.57 -6.17
C ARG A 115 -9.40 -2.65 -7.03
N ASN A 116 -8.67 -3.15 -8.03
CA ASN A 116 -9.13 -4.17 -8.97
C ASN A 116 -8.82 -5.59 -8.49
N VAL A 117 -8.03 -5.74 -7.42
CA VAL A 117 -7.71 -7.04 -6.84
C VAL A 117 -8.99 -7.70 -6.31
N LYS A 118 -9.17 -8.99 -6.64
CA LYS A 118 -10.29 -9.81 -6.18
C LYS A 118 -9.84 -11.08 -5.49
N SER A 119 -8.72 -11.63 -5.92
CA SER A 119 -8.15 -12.82 -5.33
C SER A 119 -6.63 -12.78 -5.29
N VAL A 120 -6.05 -13.68 -4.52
CA VAL A 120 -4.60 -13.84 -4.39
C VAL A 120 -4.23 -15.31 -4.56
N ASP A 121 -3.14 -15.56 -5.27
CA ASP A 121 -2.44 -16.84 -5.21
C ASP A 121 -1.36 -16.74 -4.13
N ILE A 122 -1.34 -17.71 -3.22
CA ILE A 122 -0.45 -17.75 -2.07
C ILE A 122 0.49 -18.94 -2.23
N ARG A 123 1.78 -18.71 -2.10
CA ARG A 123 2.80 -19.75 -2.04
C ARG A 123 3.68 -19.56 -0.81
N SER A 124 3.66 -20.53 0.10
CA SER A 124 4.50 -20.54 1.30
C SER A 124 5.02 -21.95 1.54
N SER A 125 6.35 -22.13 1.55
CA SER A 125 7.07 -23.41 1.76
C SER A 125 6.45 -24.66 1.12
N SER A 126 5.45 -25.28 1.76
CA SER A 126 4.74 -26.49 1.30
C SER A 126 3.28 -26.27 0.88
N CYS A 127 2.74 -25.06 1.04
CA CYS A 127 1.36 -24.72 0.71
C CYS A 127 1.27 -23.83 -0.53
N THR A 128 0.40 -24.22 -1.46
CA THR A 128 -0.03 -23.37 -2.56
C THR A 128 -1.54 -23.28 -2.57
N ILE A 129 -2.08 -22.07 -2.48
CA ILE A 129 -3.51 -21.79 -2.56
C ILE A 129 -3.74 -20.89 -3.76
N HIS A 130 -4.62 -21.32 -4.66
CA HIS A 130 -4.98 -20.53 -5.83
C HIS A 130 -6.30 -19.80 -5.64
N ARG A 131 -6.36 -18.58 -6.16
CA ARG A 131 -7.55 -17.72 -6.26
C ARG A 131 -8.28 -17.56 -4.93
N MET A 132 -7.52 -17.41 -3.84
CA MET A 132 -8.12 -17.12 -2.55
C MET A 132 -8.76 -15.73 -2.58
N PRO A 133 -10.07 -15.60 -2.30
CA PRO A 133 -10.73 -14.30 -2.33
C PRO A 133 -10.18 -13.41 -1.22
N ILE A 134 -9.95 -12.14 -1.53
CA ILE A 134 -9.51 -11.14 -0.55
C ILE A 134 -10.36 -9.88 -0.62
N SER A 135 -10.50 -9.22 0.51
CA SER A 135 -11.10 -7.89 0.58
C SER A 135 -10.01 -6.84 0.72
N VAL A 136 -10.14 -5.77 -0.05
CA VAL A 136 -9.25 -4.62 0.01
C VAL A 136 -9.83 -3.61 0.98
N SER A 137 -9.12 -3.36 2.08
CA SER A 137 -9.45 -2.27 2.98
C SER A 137 -8.77 -1.00 2.48
N GLU A 138 -9.53 0.09 2.36
CA GLU A 138 -9.04 1.40 1.94
C GLU A 138 -9.34 2.43 3.03
N HIS A 139 -8.31 3.16 3.46
CA HIS A 139 -8.43 4.28 4.37
C HIS A 139 -7.74 5.49 3.75
N GLY A 140 -8.53 6.46 3.27
CA GLY A 140 -7.99 7.73 2.83
C GLY A 140 -7.51 8.52 4.04
N ASP A 141 -6.29 9.05 3.99
CA ASP A 141 -5.85 10.04 4.95
C ASP A 141 -6.79 11.27 4.90
N THR A 142 -6.78 12.10 5.94
CA THR A 142 -7.62 13.31 6.04
C THR A 142 -7.16 14.38 5.04
N TRP A 143 -7.41 14.14 3.75
CA TRP A 143 -6.91 14.93 2.64
C TRP A 143 -7.38 16.38 2.67
N TRP A 144 -8.46 16.72 3.39
CA TRP A 144 -8.91 18.10 3.57
C TRP A 144 -8.11 18.85 4.66
N LEU A 145 -7.30 18.15 5.46
CA LEU A 145 -6.42 18.70 6.50
C LEU A 145 -4.93 18.62 6.14
N TRP A 146 -4.57 18.14 4.95
CA TRP A 146 -3.17 17.94 4.54
C TRP A 146 -2.29 19.21 4.65
N TRP A 147 -2.91 20.38 4.50
CA TRP A 147 -2.28 21.71 4.54
C TRP A 147 -2.12 22.25 5.97
N VAL A 148 -2.72 21.60 6.97
CA VAL A 148 -2.63 22.01 8.38
C VAL A 148 -1.26 21.58 8.91
N PRO A 149 -0.42 22.52 9.39
CA PRO A 149 0.97 22.25 9.78
C PRO A 149 1.06 21.63 11.19
N LEU A 150 0.18 20.69 11.54
CA LEU A 150 0.23 19.96 12.80
C LEU A 150 0.97 18.64 12.59
N ARG A 151 1.95 18.34 13.44
CA ARG A 151 2.83 17.17 13.31
C ARG A 151 2.10 15.81 13.26
N HIS A 152 0.86 15.74 13.75
CA HIS A 152 0.03 14.51 13.80
C HIS A 152 -1.06 14.46 12.72
N ILE A 153 -1.25 15.55 11.96
CA ILE A 153 -2.36 15.74 11.00
C ILE A 153 -1.83 16.20 9.63
N GLY A 154 -0.59 16.69 9.57
CA GLY A 154 0.07 17.21 8.37
C GLY A 154 0.96 16.17 7.70
N GLY A 155 0.97 16.22 6.36
CA GLY A 155 1.69 15.28 5.51
C GLY A 155 1.09 15.26 4.10
N LYS A 156 1.75 14.54 3.18
CA LYS A 156 1.12 14.25 1.89
C LYS A 156 -0.04 13.27 2.13
N PRO A 157 -1.25 13.53 1.60
CA PRO A 157 -2.44 12.78 1.97
C PRO A 157 -2.53 11.46 1.19
N TYR A 158 -1.68 10.48 1.50
CA TYR A 158 -1.70 9.17 0.83
C TYR A 158 -2.97 8.39 1.17
N THR A 159 -3.47 7.58 0.25
CA THR A 159 -4.47 6.56 0.57
C THR A 159 -3.79 5.30 1.09
N PHE A 160 -4.19 4.81 2.25
CA PHE A 160 -3.66 3.58 2.82
C PHE A 160 -4.54 2.40 2.43
N PHE A 161 -3.93 1.40 1.79
CA PHE A 161 -4.54 0.12 1.47
C PHE A 161 -4.03 -0.94 2.41
N SER A 162 -4.91 -1.80 2.88
CA SER A 162 -4.56 -2.95 3.72
C SER A 162 -5.18 -4.23 3.15
N PHE A 163 -4.32 -5.21 2.90
CA PHE A 163 -4.70 -6.56 2.52
C PHE A 163 -4.48 -7.49 3.72
N THR A 164 -5.57 -7.99 4.29
CA THR A 164 -5.52 -9.02 5.34
C THR A 164 -5.93 -10.35 4.73
N ILE A 165 -4.99 -11.29 4.69
CA ILE A 165 -5.13 -12.58 4.04
C ILE A 165 -5.07 -13.65 5.13
N THR A 166 -6.17 -14.37 5.37
CA THR A 166 -6.25 -15.39 6.43
C THR A 166 -6.55 -16.76 5.83
N PHE A 167 -5.62 -17.70 5.86
CA PHE A 167 -5.83 -19.04 5.31
C PHE A 167 -5.71 -20.13 6.38
N ASP A 168 -6.37 -21.27 6.19
CA ASP A 168 -6.20 -22.44 7.06
C ASP A 168 -5.14 -23.35 6.41
N GLY A 169 -3.93 -23.32 6.96
CA GLY A 169 -2.80 -24.16 6.52
C GLY A 169 -3.07 -25.66 6.54
N ARG A 170 -4.07 -26.16 7.29
CA ARG A 170 -4.50 -27.57 7.20
C ARG A 170 -5.13 -27.93 5.87
N SER A 171 -5.60 -26.94 5.11
CA SER A 171 -6.16 -27.12 3.77
C SER A 171 -5.11 -27.37 2.70
N CYS A 172 -3.82 -27.29 3.07
CA CYS A 172 -2.68 -27.46 2.17
C CYS A 172 -2.16 -28.90 2.11
N ALA A 173 -2.83 -29.85 2.77
CA ALA A 173 -2.45 -31.27 2.90
C ALA A 173 -3.32 -32.18 2.05
#